data_AF-A0A660YRP1-F1
#
_entry.id   AF-A0A660YRP1-F1
#
_cell.length_a   1.000
_cell.length_b   1.000
_cell.length_c   1.000
_cell.angle_alpha   90.00
_cell.angle_beta   90.00
_cell.angle_gamma   90.00
#
_symmetry.space_group_name_H-M   'P 1'
#
loop_
_entity.id
_entity.type
_entity.pdbx_description
1 polymer ?
#
loop_
_entity_poly.entity_id
_entity_poly.type
_entity_poly.pdbx_seq_one_letter_code
_entity_poly.pdbx_strand_id
1 'polypeptide(L)'
;MEELIRTFIAVEISKSVRDQISRLEQHLRKEGAKVGWVRPENLHLTLKFLGNVQSVRIEDVVGATQEAVQGIKPFALFFSGLGAFPSLKRPRVIWIGVEEGAESLG
;
A
#
# COMPACT_ATOMS: atom_id res chain seq x y z
N MET A 1 1.66 -5.81 30.52
CA MET A 1 0.91 -5.19 29.41
C MET A 1 1.23 -6.00 28.17
N GLU A 2 0.21 -6.46 27.46
CA GLU A 2 0.42 -7.14 26.18
C GLU A 2 0.90 -6.14 25.15
N GLU A 3 1.87 -6.54 24.32
CA GLU A 3 2.41 -5.72 23.26
C GLU A 3 1.37 -5.56 22.14
N LEU A 4 1.15 -4.32 21.68
CA LEU A 4 0.22 -3.99 20.61
C LEU A 4 0.98 -3.58 19.36
N ILE A 5 0.59 -4.16 18.22
CA ILE A 5 1.22 -3.95 16.92
C ILE A 5 0.20 -3.30 15.98
N ARG A 6 0.57 -2.16 15.36
CA ARG A 6 -0.22 -1.56 14.28
C ARG A 6 -0.19 -2.48 13.07
N THR A 7 -1.35 -3.02 12.71
CA THR A 7 -1.48 -4.10 11.74
C THR A 7 -2.41 -3.70 10.61
N PHE A 8 -2.05 -4.09 9.40
CA PHE A 8 -2.86 -3.96 8.20
C PHE A 8 -2.55 -5.12 7.24
N ILE A 9 -3.46 -5.37 6.30
CA ILE A 9 -3.29 -6.33 5.20
C ILE A 9 -3.01 -5.55 3.93
N ALA A 10 -2.05 -6.01 3.14
CA ALA A 10 -1.64 -5.34 1.92
C ALA A 10 -1.20 -6.33 0.84
N VAL A 11 -1.22 -5.86 -0.41
CA VAL A 11 -0.60 -6.53 -1.56
C VAL A 11 0.75 -5.87 -1.83
N GLU A 12 1.79 -6.69 -1.93
CA GLU A 12 3.11 -6.21 -2.34
C GLU A 12 3.10 -5.81 -3.82
N ILE A 13 3.80 -4.73 -4.13
CA ILE A 13 3.96 -4.30 -5.52
C ILE A 13 5.21 -4.90 -6.15
N SER A 14 5.10 -5.23 -7.45
CA SER A 14 6.21 -5.81 -8.20
C SER A 14 7.41 -4.85 -8.25
N LYS A 15 8.61 -5.42 -8.45
CA LYS A 15 9.84 -4.62 -8.60
C LYS A 15 9.72 -3.59 -9.73
N SER A 16 9.12 -3.99 -10.86
CA SER A 16 8.93 -3.08 -12.01
C SER A 16 8.13 -1.83 -11.63
N VAL A 17 7.03 -2.00 -10.89
CA VAL A 17 6.20 -0.87 -10.42
C VAL A 17 7.00 -0.01 -9.42
N ARG A 18 7.73 -0.62 -8.48
CA ARG A 18 8.61 0.12 -7.55
C ARG A 18 9.66 0.97 -8.27
N ASP A 19 10.27 0.43 -9.30
CA ASP A 19 11.28 1.13 -10.10
C ASP A 19 10.67 2.32 -10.85
N GLN A 20 9.45 2.17 -11.39
CA GLN A 20 8.71 3.26 -12.04
C GLN A 20 8.33 4.38 -11.05
N ILE A 21 7.82 4.03 -9.87
CA ILE A 21 7.47 4.99 -8.81
C ILE A 21 8.73 5.75 -8.35
N SER A 22 9.85 5.05 -8.21
CA SER A 22 11.13 5.66 -7.81
C SER A 22 11.60 6.71 -8.81
N ARG A 23 11.41 6.48 -10.13
CA ARG A 23 11.73 7.46 -11.17
C ARG A 23 10.82 8.69 -11.09
N LEU A 24 9.53 8.49 -10.84
CA LEU A 24 8.58 9.58 -10.66
C LEU A 24 8.94 10.42 -9.42
N GLU A 25 9.23 9.77 -8.30
CA GLU A 25 9.71 10.42 -7.08
C GLU A 25 10.97 11.26 -7.34
N GLN A 26 11.96 10.74 -8.08
CA GLN A 26 13.17 11.49 -8.43
C GLN A 26 12.85 12.76 -9.24
N HIS A 27 11.83 12.72 -10.09
CA HIS A 27 11.37 13.89 -10.82
C HIS A 27 10.72 14.91 -9.87
N LEU A 28 9.77 14.47 -9.05
CA LEU A 28 9.04 15.31 -8.10
C LEU A 28 9.94 15.92 -7.02
N ARG A 29 11.01 15.23 -6.61
CA ARG A 29 12.02 15.76 -5.68
C ARG A 29 12.68 17.04 -6.18
N LYS A 30 12.78 17.23 -7.50
CA LYS A 30 13.40 18.43 -8.10
C LYS A 30 12.55 19.69 -7.92
N GLU A 31 11.26 19.53 -7.68
CA GLU A 31 10.32 20.65 -7.46
C GLU A 31 10.48 21.32 -6.09
N GLY A 32 11.41 20.84 -5.24
CA GLY A 32 11.77 21.50 -3.98
C GLY A 32 10.72 21.37 -2.85
N ALA A 33 9.68 20.54 -3.03
CA ALA A 33 8.69 20.28 -2.01
C ALA A 33 9.29 19.49 -0.84
N LYS A 34 9.04 19.94 0.41
CA LYS A 34 9.43 19.22 1.63
C LYS A 34 8.49 18.04 1.88
N VAL A 35 8.77 16.92 1.21
CA VAL A 35 7.97 15.68 1.29
C VAL A 35 8.76 14.57 1.98
N GLY A 36 8.10 13.84 2.88
CA GLY A 36 8.63 12.59 3.42
C GLY A 36 8.39 11.46 2.44
N TRP A 37 9.43 11.06 1.72
CA TRP A 37 9.34 9.98 0.72
C TRP A 37 9.32 8.61 1.39
N VAL A 38 8.37 7.77 0.97
CA VAL A 38 8.28 6.39 1.44
C VAL A 38 9.43 5.61 0.81
N ARG A 39 10.15 4.80 1.62
CA ARG A 39 11.20 3.95 1.07
C ARG A 39 10.59 2.93 0.09
N PRO A 40 11.23 2.64 -1.06
CA PRO A 40 10.65 1.76 -2.08
C PRO A 40 10.21 0.39 -1.56
N GLU A 41 10.93 -0.17 -0.59
CA GLU A 41 10.59 -1.46 0.05
C GLU A 41 9.32 -1.41 0.89
N ASN A 42 8.89 -0.22 1.33
CA ASN A 42 7.66 -0.03 2.10
C ASN A 42 6.46 0.29 1.20
N LEU A 43 6.61 0.39 -0.12
CA LEU A 43 5.49 0.62 -1.02
C LEU A 43 4.62 -0.64 -1.10
N HIS A 44 3.32 -0.46 -0.90
CA HIS A 44 2.34 -1.54 -0.93
C HIS A 44 0.95 -0.97 -1.23
N LEU A 45 0.03 -1.82 -1.68
CA LEU A 45 -1.39 -1.50 -1.79
C LEU A 45 -2.10 -1.98 -0.53
N THR A 46 -2.50 -1.05 0.35
CA THR A 46 -3.24 -1.41 1.57
C THR A 46 -4.65 -1.84 1.23
N LEU A 47 -5.06 -3.03 1.72
CA LEU A 47 -6.43 -3.54 1.57
C LEU A 47 -7.27 -3.23 2.80
N LYS A 48 -6.72 -3.44 4.00
CA LYS A 48 -7.47 -3.31 5.24
C LYS A 48 -6.59 -2.92 6.42
N PHE A 49 -6.97 -1.85 7.12
CA PHE A 49 -6.37 -1.50 8.40
C PHE A 49 -7.07 -2.30 9.52
N LEU A 50 -6.29 -2.98 10.36
CA LEU A 50 -6.78 -3.73 11.52
C LEU A 50 -6.55 -2.96 12.83
N GLY A 51 -5.84 -1.84 12.78
CA GLY A 51 -5.52 -1.03 13.95
C GLY A 51 -4.46 -1.70 14.82
N ASN A 52 -4.60 -1.58 16.15
CA ASN A 52 -3.67 -2.19 17.10
C ASN A 52 -4.14 -3.61 17.43
N VAL A 53 -3.32 -4.61 17.10
CA VAL A 53 -3.57 -6.03 17.37
C VAL A 53 -2.57 -6.51 18.43
N GLN A 54 -3.02 -7.33 19.37
CA GLN A 54 -2.12 -7.96 20.35
C GLN A 54 -1.10 -8.85 19.63
N SER A 55 0.17 -8.77 20.03
CA SER A 55 1.25 -9.54 19.38
C SER A 55 0.96 -11.05 19.35
N VAL A 56 0.34 -11.59 20.40
CA VAL A 56 -0.07 -12.99 20.50
C VAL A 56 -1.12 -13.42 19.47
N ARG A 57 -1.83 -12.47 18.85
CA ARG A 57 -2.89 -12.72 17.85
C ARG A 57 -2.43 -12.55 16.40
N ILE A 58 -1.16 -12.22 16.17
CA ILE A 58 -0.65 -12.00 14.81
C ILE A 58 -0.73 -13.27 13.98
N GLU A 59 -0.42 -14.43 14.54
CA GLU A 59 -0.54 -15.71 13.83
C GLU A 59 -2.00 -16.02 13.43
N ASP A 60 -2.98 -15.65 14.26
CA ASP A 60 -4.41 -15.77 13.89
C ASP A 60 -4.75 -14.90 12.69
N VAL A 61 -4.20 -13.68 12.63
CA VAL A 61 -4.39 -12.75 11.50
C VAL A 61 -3.76 -13.33 10.22
N VAL A 62 -2.58 -13.94 10.33
CA VAL A 62 -1.91 -14.61 9.21
C VAL A 62 -2.78 -15.77 8.71
N GLY A 63 -3.23 -16.65 9.60
CA GLY A 63 -4.09 -17.79 9.25
C GLY A 63 -5.40 -17.37 8.58
N ALA A 64 -6.09 -16.38 9.15
CA ALA A 64 -7.32 -15.84 8.56
C ALA A 64 -7.08 -15.19 7.19
N THR A 65 -5.93 -14.52 7.00
CA THR A 65 -5.58 -13.93 5.70
C THR A 65 -5.30 -15.01 4.66
N GLN A 66 -4.59 -16.08 5.04
CA GLN A 66 -4.33 -17.23 4.17
C GLN A 66 -5.63 -17.92 3.74
N GLU A 67 -6.55 -18.15 4.67
CA GLU A 67 -7.87 -18.73 4.39
C GLU A 67 -8.67 -17.83 3.44
N ALA A 68 -8.70 -16.52 3.70
CA ALA A 68 -9.45 -15.56 2.89
C ALA A 68 -8.99 -15.48 1.43
N VAL A 69 -7.72 -15.79 1.15
CA VAL A 69 -7.18 -15.80 -0.21
C VAL A 69 -7.20 -17.18 -0.88
N GLN A 70 -7.69 -18.23 -0.20
CA GLN A 70 -7.76 -19.55 -0.81
C GLN A 70 -8.69 -19.55 -2.03
N GLY A 71 -8.22 -20.15 -3.11
CA GLY A 71 -8.97 -20.22 -4.37
C GLY A 71 -8.92 -18.95 -5.22
N ILE A 72 -8.38 -17.84 -4.70
CA ILE A 72 -8.13 -16.63 -5.49
C ILE A 72 -6.93 -16.89 -6.40
N LYS A 73 -7.16 -16.79 -7.71
CA LYS A 73 -6.09 -16.90 -8.71
C LYS A 73 -5.29 -15.61 -8.78
N PRO A 74 -3.99 -15.66 -9.12
CA PRO A 74 -3.22 -14.46 -9.43
C PRO A 74 -3.91 -13.64 -10.53
N PHE A 75 -3.92 -12.33 -10.36
CA PHE A 75 -4.50 -11.37 -11.32
C PHE A 75 -3.55 -10.19 -11.54
N ALA A 76 -3.81 -9.43 -12.60
CA ALA A 76 -3.04 -8.24 -12.94
C ALA A 76 -3.71 -6.99 -12.35
N LEU A 77 -2.88 -6.06 -11.89
CA LEU A 77 -3.29 -4.72 -11.48
C LEU A 77 -2.56 -3.70 -12.34
N PHE A 78 -3.30 -2.70 -12.81
CA PHE A 78 -2.76 -1.57 -13.55
C PHE A 78 -2.87 -0.31 -12.71
N PHE A 79 -1.77 0.42 -12.58
CA PHE A 79 -1.68 1.61 -11.75
C PHE A 79 -1.53 2.84 -12.62
N SER A 80 -2.37 3.85 -12.38
CA SER A 80 -2.36 5.09 -13.13
C SER A 80 -2.97 6.24 -12.31
N GLY A 81 -2.65 7.46 -12.75
CA GLY A 81 -3.08 8.68 -12.11
C GLY A 81 -2.39 8.96 -10.77
N LEU A 82 -2.34 10.24 -10.42
CA LEU A 82 -1.89 10.70 -9.10
C LEU A 82 -3.07 11.33 -8.37
N GLY A 83 -3.23 10.95 -7.11
CA GLY A 83 -4.16 11.55 -6.19
C GLY A 83 -3.44 12.10 -4.96
N ALA A 84 -4.19 12.86 -4.16
CA ALA A 84 -3.67 13.34 -2.90
C ALA A 84 -4.74 13.44 -1.82
N PHE A 85 -4.34 13.19 -0.57
CA PHE A 85 -5.17 13.41 0.61
C PHE A 85 -4.66 14.59 1.46
N PRO A 86 -5.55 15.40 2.08
CA PRO A 86 -6.99 15.40 1.84
C PRO A 86 -7.37 16.03 0.48
N SER A 87 -6.47 16.80 -0.14
CA SER A 87 -6.71 17.39 -1.47
C SER A 87 -5.41 17.77 -2.18
N LEU A 88 -5.46 17.97 -3.51
CA LEU A 88 -4.33 18.44 -4.32
C LEU A 88 -3.83 19.84 -3.94
N LYS A 89 -4.68 20.71 -3.39
CA LYS A 89 -4.29 22.07 -2.98
C LYS A 89 -3.39 22.07 -1.74
N ARG A 90 -3.55 21.07 -0.86
CA ARG A 90 -2.80 20.92 0.40
C ARG A 90 -2.55 19.43 0.67
N PRO A 91 -1.70 18.78 -0.13
CA PRO A 91 -1.46 17.34 -0.01
C PRO A 91 -0.65 17.05 1.25
N ARG A 92 -1.10 16.07 2.03
CA ARG A 92 -0.35 15.40 3.10
C ARG A 92 0.20 14.05 2.66
N VAL A 93 -0.51 13.40 1.74
CA VAL A 93 -0.12 12.12 1.12
C VAL A 93 -0.39 12.24 -0.37
N ILE A 94 0.56 11.81 -1.19
CA ILE A 94 0.39 11.59 -2.63
C ILE A 94 0.32 10.08 -2.84
N TRP A 95 -0.60 9.62 -3.68
CA TRP A 95 -0.82 8.21 -3.96
C TRP A 95 -1.06 7.99 -5.46
N ILE A 96 -0.88 6.74 -5.90
CA ILE A 96 -1.15 6.30 -7.28
C ILE A 96 -2.39 5.42 -7.25
N GLY A 97 -3.32 5.67 -8.18
CA GLY A 97 -4.57 4.92 -8.26
C GLY A 97 -4.38 3.54 -8.89
N VAL A 98 -5.32 2.64 -8.60
CA VAL A 98 -5.54 1.43 -9.39
C VAL A 98 -6.54 1.80 -10.49
N GLU A 99 -6.14 1.62 -11.74
CA GLU A 99 -6.96 1.90 -12.92
C GLU A 99 -7.77 0.67 -13.34
N GLU A 100 -7.15 -0.52 -13.34
CA GLU A 100 -7.78 -1.78 -13.72
C GLU A 100 -7.40 -2.92 -12.77
N GLY A 101 -8.31 -3.89 -12.62
CA GLY A 101 -8.14 -5.07 -11.77
C GLY A 101 -8.56 -4.86 -10.31
N ALA A 102 -9.07 -3.68 -9.96
CA ALA A 102 -9.52 -3.36 -8.61
C ALA A 102 -10.66 -4.28 -8.13
N GLU A 103 -11.51 -4.73 -9.05
CA GLU A 103 -12.60 -5.68 -8.80
C GLU A 103 -12.12 -7.05 -8.30
N SER A 104 -10.85 -7.40 -8.54
CA SER A 104 -10.26 -8.64 -8.04
C SER A 104 -9.75 -8.52 -6.60
N LEU A 105 -9.82 -7.33 -5.98
CA LEU A 105 -9.34 -7.07 -4.61
C LEU A 105 -10.40 -7.30 -3.52
N GLY A 106 -11.66 -7.57 -3.90
CA GLY A 106 -12.79 -7.79 -2.99
C GLY A 106 -13.65 -6.56 -2.78
#